data_AF-A0A095XKC2-F1
#
_entry.id   AF-A0A095XKC2-F1
#
_cell.length_a   1.000
_cell.length_b   1.000
_cell.length_c   1.000
_cell.angle_alpha   90.00
_cell.angle_beta   90.00
_cell.angle_gamma   90.00
#
_symmetry.space_group_name_H-M   'P 1'
#
loop_
_entity.id
_entity.type
_entity.pdbx_description
1 polymer ?
#
loop_
_entity_poly.entity_id
_entity_poly.type
_entity_poly.pdbx_seq_one_letter_code
_entity_poly.pdbx_strand_id
1 'polypeptide(L)' 'MATYRDIQTYVKERYGIVAQSGWIAHVKELNGLPIKSLRKTTRLKQCPQQWRGAIEEAMRHFGWLG' A
#
# COMPACT_ATOMS: atom_id res chain seq x y z
N MET A 1 5.46 -13.78 4.78
CA MET A 1 5.10 -12.39 5.11
C MET A 1 4.93 -11.66 3.79
N ALA A 2 3.77 -11.04 3.55
CA ALA A 2 3.58 -10.29 2.31
C ALA A 2 4.67 -9.22 2.13
N THR A 3 5.03 -8.96 0.89
CA THR A 3 6.00 -7.93 0.51
C THR A 3 5.32 -6.85 -0.31
N TYR A 4 6.03 -5.75 -0.55
CA TYR A 4 5.51 -4.68 -1.41
C TYR A 4 5.29 -5.17 -2.85
N ARG A 5 6.08 -6.15 -3.31
CA ARG A 5 5.91 -6.78 -4.64
C ARG A 5 4.64 -7.61 -4.73
N ASP A 6 4.24 -8.27 -3.65
CA ASP A 6 2.99 -9.05 -3.63
C ASP A 6 1.78 -8.13 -3.76
N ILE A 7 1.77 -7.03 -3.01
CA ILE A 7 0.74 -5.98 -3.12
C ILE A 7 0.72 -5.38 -4.54
N GLN A 8 1.89 -5.07 -5.11
CA GLN A 8 2.00 -4.55 -6.46
C GLN A 8 1.43 -5.50 -7.51
N THR A 9 1.72 -6.78 -7.39
CA THR A 9 1.26 -7.82 -8.32
C THR A 9 -0.26 -7.97 -8.21
N TYR A 10 -0.78 -8.09 -6.99
CA TYR A 10 -2.21 -8.20 -6.74
C TYR A 10 -3.01 -7.03 -7.32
N VAL A 11 -2.55 -5.80 -7.05
CA VAL A 11 -3.21 -4.59 -7.54
C VAL A 11 -3.11 -4.50 -9.08
N LYS A 12 -2.00 -4.94 -9.67
CA LYS A 12 -1.83 -4.99 -11.12
C LYS A 12 -2.76 -6.01 -11.77
N GLU A 13 -2.91 -7.20 -11.20
CA GLU A 13 -3.74 -8.26 -11.77
C GLU A 13 -5.24 -7.96 -11.65
N ARG A 14 -5.69 -7.33 -10.55
CA ARG A 14 -7.11 -6.98 -10.37
C ARG A 14 -7.52 -5.67 -11.02
N TYR A 15 -6.68 -4.64 -10.92
CA TYR A 15 -7.04 -3.26 -11.29
C TYR A 15 -6.26 -2.73 -12.49
N GLY A 16 -5.30 -3.49 -13.03
CA GLY A 16 -4.49 -3.07 -14.17
C GLY A 16 -3.47 -1.97 -13.86
N ILE A 17 -3.25 -1.63 -12.58
CA ILE A 17 -2.37 -0.54 -12.16
C ILE A 17 -1.21 -1.01 -11.30
N VAL A 18 -0.06 -0.33 -11.41
CA VAL A 18 1.12 -0.62 -10.59
C VAL A 18 1.12 0.29 -9.36
N ALA A 19 0.80 -0.27 -8.19
CA ALA A 19 0.85 0.47 -6.93
C ALA A 19 2.29 0.91 -6.61
N GLN A 20 2.53 2.22 -6.49
CA GLN A 20 3.87 2.70 -6.11
C GLN A 20 4.17 2.36 -4.65
N SER A 21 5.43 2.05 -4.33
CA SER A 21 5.86 1.77 -2.95
C SER A 21 5.50 2.91 -1.97
N GLY A 22 5.51 4.16 -2.46
CA GLY A 22 5.06 5.33 -1.68
C GLY A 22 3.57 5.30 -1.36
N TRP A 23 2.73 4.80 -2.27
CA TRP A 23 1.30 4.63 -2.03
C TRP A 23 1.02 3.55 -1.00
N ILE A 24 1.72 2.41 -1.10
CA ILE A 24 1.62 1.32 -0.13
C ILE A 24 2.04 1.82 1.25
N ALA A 25 3.16 2.55 1.35
CA ALA A 25 3.62 3.14 2.61
C ALA A 25 2.61 4.15 3.18
N HIS A 26 2.03 5.02 2.35
CA HIS A 26 0.98 5.95 2.78
C HIS A 26 -0.26 5.23 3.31
N VAL A 27 -0.73 4.19 2.61
CA VAL A 27 -1.88 3.39 3.06
C VAL A 27 -1.58 2.64 4.35
N LYS A 28 -0.35 2.14 4.55
CA LYS A 28 0.08 1.55 5.83
C LYS A 28 -0.01 2.56 6.96
N GLU A 29 0.53 3.77 6.76
CA GLU A 29 0.46 4.86 7.74
C GLU A 29 -0.97 5.21 8.12
N LEU A 30 -1.84 5.35 7.11
CA LEU A 30 -3.26 5.66 7.29
C LEU A 30 -4.03 4.58 8.05
N ASN A 31 -3.57 3.33 8.01
CA ASN A 31 -4.16 2.21 8.74
C ASN A 31 -3.40 1.89 10.05
N GLY A 32 -2.46 2.74 10.49
CA GLY A 32 -1.71 2.56 11.73
C GLY A 32 -0.68 1.42 11.71
N LEU A 33 -0.34 0.90 10.53
CA LEU A 33 0.66 -0.16 10.39
C LEU A 33 2.08 0.41 10.54
N PRO A 34 2.99 -0.30 11.24
CA PRO A 34 4.35 0.18 11.42
C PRO A 34 5.08 0.22 10.08
N ILE A 35 5.51 1.42 9.71
CA ILE A 35 6.40 1.68 8.59
C ILE A 35 7.81 1.85 9.14
N LYS A 36 8.75 1.00 8.70
CA LYS A 36 10.19 1.12 9.02
C LYS A 36 10.85 2.28 8.24
N SER A 37 10.28 3.48 8.27
CA SER A 37 10.86 4.65 7.61
C SER A 37 11.42 5.63 8.64
N LEU A 38 12.74 5.78 8.67
CA LEU A 38 13.43 6.85 9.41
C LEU A 38 13.21 8.25 8.80
N ARG A 39 12.59 8.36 7.63
CA ARG A 39 12.38 9.64 6.95
C ARG A 39 10.94 10.10 7.18
N LYS A 40 10.78 11.02 8.14
CA LYS A 40 9.54 11.75 8.44
C LYS A 40 8.89 12.26 7.15
N THR A 41 7.79 11.61 6.76
CA THR A 41 6.52 12.14 6.24
C THR A 41 6.45 13.22 5.12
N THR A 42 7.54 13.79 4.61
CA THR A 42 7.45 14.96 3.69
C THR A 42 7.54 14.58 2.21
N ARG A 43 7.92 13.34 1.86
CA ARG A 43 8.11 12.91 0.46
C ARG A 43 7.36 11.63 0.06
N LEU A 44 6.46 11.13 0.91
CA LEU A 44 5.62 10.00 0.49
C LEU A 44 4.62 10.54 -0.54
N LYS A 45 4.72 10.06 -1.77
CA LYS A 45 3.68 10.30 -2.78
C LYS A 45 2.36 9.81 -2.20
N GLN A 46 1.44 10.73 -1.99
CA GLN A 46 0.11 10.41 -1.51
C GLN A 46 -0.54 9.44 -2.49
N CYS A 47 -1.09 8.34 -1.96
CA CYS A 47 -1.90 7.43 -2.75
C CYS A 47 -3.15 8.19 -3.22
N PRO A 48 -3.47 8.20 -4.52
CA PRO A 48 -4.73 8.74 -5.01
C PRO A 48 -5.91 8.02 -4.37
N GLN A 49 -6.95 8.77 -3.97
CA GLN A 49 -8.10 8.24 -3.25
C GLN A 49 -8.76 7.04 -3.97
N GLN A 50 -8.81 7.07 -5.30
CA GLN A 50 -9.38 6.00 -6.13
C GLN A 50 -8.61 4.67 -6.07
N TRP A 51 -7.30 4.71 -5.80
CA TRP A 51 -6.45 3.50 -5.74
C TRP A 51 -6.20 3.02 -4.32
N ARG A 52 -6.58 3.82 -3.33
CA ARG A 52 -6.48 3.46 -1.92
C ARG A 52 -7.21 2.14 -1.64
N GLY A 53 -8.46 2.02 -2.12
CA GLY A 53 -9.26 0.82 -1.92
C GLY A 53 -8.61 -0.44 -2.51
N ALA A 54 -7.96 -0.34 -3.67
CA ALA A 54 -7.24 -1.46 -4.29
C ALA A 54 -6.06 -1.93 -3.42
N ILE A 55 -5.33 -1.00 -2.82
CA ILE A 55 -4.21 -1.32 -1.93
C ILE A 55 -4.70 -1.87 -0.59
N GLU A 56 -5.76 -1.30 -0.01
CA GLU A 56 -6.37 -1.79 1.23
C GLU A 56 -6.92 -3.20 1.07
N GLU A 57 -7.56 -3.49 -0.06
CA GLU A 57 -8.02 -4.84 -0.40
C GLU A 57 -6.86 -5.83 -0.51
N ALA A 58 -5.78 -5.46 -1.21
CA ALA A 58 -4.58 -6.28 -1.27
C ALA A 58 -4.00 -6.53 0.13
N MET A 59 -3.92 -5.49 0.98
CA MET A 59 -3.45 -5.62 2.35
C MET A 59 -4.32 -6.57 3.18
N ARG A 60 -5.65 -6.51 3.04
CA ARG A 60 -6.56 -7.48 3.67
C ARG A 60 -6.33 -8.90 3.17
N HIS A 61 -6.18 -9.07 1.86
CA HIS A 61 -5.93 -10.37 1.24
C HIS A 61 -4.67 -11.05 1.80
N PHE A 62 -3.62 -10.27 2.06
CA PHE A 62 -2.38 -10.78 2.65
C PHE A 62 -2.34 -10.74 4.19
N GLY A 63 -3.46 -10.42 4.85
CA GLY A 63 -3.56 -10.41 6.31
C GLY A 63 -2.80 -9.29 7.01
N TRP A 64 -2.52 -8.18 6.31
CA TRP A 64 -1.97 -6.97 6.92
C TRP A 64 -3.04 -6.13 7.60
N LEU A 65 -4.28 -6.18 7.08
CA LEU A 65 -5.44 -5.52 7.64
C LEU A 65 -6.48 -6.59 7.96
N GLY A 66 -7.04 -6.52 9.17
CA GLY A 66 -8.14 -7.36 9.64
C GLY A 66 -9.50 -6.76 9.34
#